data_AF-A0A0G4GY16-F1
#
_entry.id   AF-A0A0G4GY16-F1
#
_cell.length_a   1.000
_cell.length_b   1.000
_cell.length_c   1.000
_cell.angle_alpha   90.00
_cell.angle_beta   90.00
_cell.angle_gamma   90.00
#
_symmetry.space_group_name_H-M   'P 1'
#
loop_
_entity.id
_entity.type
_entity.pdbx_description
1 polymer ?
#
loop_
_entity_poly.entity_id
_entity_poly.type
_entity_poly.pdbx_seq_one_letter_code
_entity_poly.pdbx_strand_id
1 'polypeptide(L)'
;MAASSSSSSSGPIPPMDGMTPLFKENENWDLVDALPYVDTMLPEEKERVFALIKDEMDAMPKRDYLENFPLPETPHLDSDPILLEGLKSAAEEKHIQAIEPKRYDIMPPTGHKAQDLQEWKKAVESAQCTLEHSSNQMVNLELANKYAEASWLKYCSDLEVHQQSVKFRLDKTRANIDETNKKRKMQQIDCGGELQNFKRQIEKTEQDNGALLQALGPLAAEVQDLKSICRTRGCLPEKFKVAEAEERETLNGADPSVIREDDEEEDTRMEDVSS
;
A
#
# COMPACT_ATOMS: atom_id res chain seq x y z
N MET A 1 36.30 -29.66 25.42
CA MET A 1 36.45 -29.42 23.96
C MET A 1 35.05 -29.33 23.37
N ALA A 2 34.82 -28.27 22.60
CA ALA A 2 33.63 -27.96 21.79
C ALA A 2 32.28 -27.78 22.51
N ALA A 3 32.03 -26.57 23.03
CA ALA A 3 30.68 -26.06 23.24
C ALA A 3 30.22 -25.40 21.93
N SER A 4 29.26 -26.02 21.25
CA SER A 4 28.65 -25.51 20.03
C SER A 4 27.67 -24.39 20.39
N SER A 5 28.15 -23.15 20.34
CA SER A 5 27.33 -21.95 20.44
C SER A 5 26.51 -21.78 19.15
N SER A 6 25.26 -22.21 19.17
CA SER A 6 24.27 -21.90 18.12
C SER A 6 23.87 -20.43 18.23
N SER A 7 24.67 -19.56 17.62
CA SER A 7 24.30 -18.17 17.39
C SER A 7 23.19 -18.14 16.35
N SER A 8 21.94 -17.98 16.80
CA SER A 8 20.84 -17.56 15.95
C SER A 8 21.08 -16.10 15.55
N SER A 9 21.93 -15.92 14.53
CA SER A 9 22.03 -14.64 13.85
C SER A 9 20.68 -14.37 13.18
N SER A 10 19.85 -13.58 13.85
CA SER A 10 18.84 -12.76 13.19
C SER A 10 19.61 -11.83 12.24
N GLY A 11 19.87 -12.33 11.04
CA GLY A 11 20.50 -11.58 9.98
C GLY A 11 19.67 -10.33 9.65
N PRO A 12 20.26 -9.35 8.97
CA PRO A 12 19.48 -8.31 8.32
C PRO A 12 18.39 -9.00 7.51
N ILE A 13 17.14 -8.57 7.68
CA ILE A 13 16.05 -8.93 6.76
C ILE A 13 16.62 -8.73 5.35
N PRO A 14 16.67 -9.79 4.53
CA PRO A 14 17.26 -9.67 3.20
C PRO A 14 16.59 -8.49 2.49
N PRO A 15 17.35 -7.68 1.74
CA PRO A 15 16.72 -6.71 0.86
C PRO A 15 15.65 -7.46 0.05
N MET A 16 14.46 -6.86 -0.11
CA MET A 16 13.42 -7.33 -1.01
C MET A 16 13.91 -7.18 -2.47
N ASP A 17 15.05 -7.79 -2.77
CA ASP A 17 15.75 -7.81 -4.04
C ASP A 17 15.13 -8.96 -4.83
N GLY A 18 14.04 -8.68 -5.54
CA GLY A 18 13.45 -9.64 -6.46
C GLY A 18 11.93 -9.58 -6.60
N MET A 19 11.21 -8.91 -5.68
CA MET A 19 9.76 -8.74 -5.85
C MET A 19 9.52 -7.51 -6.70
N THR A 20 9.00 -7.70 -7.91
CA THR A 20 8.41 -6.60 -8.68
C THR A 20 7.35 -5.92 -7.80
N PRO A 21 7.35 -4.58 -7.70
CA PRO A 21 6.36 -3.92 -6.88
C PRO A 21 4.97 -4.25 -7.43
N LEU A 22 4.05 -4.65 -6.55
CA LEU A 22 2.73 -5.22 -6.88
C LEU A 22 1.93 -4.36 -7.87
N PHE A 23 2.10 -3.04 -7.82
CA PHE A 23 1.38 -2.15 -8.75
C PHE A 23 1.74 -2.39 -10.22
N LYS A 24 2.91 -2.98 -10.52
CA LYS A 24 3.32 -3.34 -11.90
C LYS A 24 2.63 -4.58 -12.44
N GLU A 25 1.99 -5.36 -11.58
CA GLU A 25 1.20 -6.53 -11.98
C GLU A 25 -0.19 -6.12 -12.50
N ASN A 26 -0.61 -4.89 -12.21
CA ASN A 26 -1.86 -4.35 -12.71
C ASN A 26 -1.74 -3.97 -14.19
N GLU A 27 -2.81 -4.22 -14.94
CA GLU A 27 -2.98 -3.72 -16.30
C GLU A 27 -2.91 -2.17 -16.28
N ASN A 28 -2.20 -1.57 -17.23
CA ASN A 28 -2.08 -0.12 -17.41
C ASN A 28 -1.38 0.66 -16.28
N TRP A 29 -0.53 0.02 -15.47
CA TRP A 29 0.20 0.71 -14.40
C TRP A 29 1.04 1.89 -14.89
N ASP A 30 1.57 1.84 -16.11
CA ASP A 30 2.37 2.90 -16.74
C ASP A 30 1.58 4.20 -16.98
N LEU A 31 0.25 4.12 -17.08
CA LEU A 31 -0.63 5.26 -17.34
C LEU A 31 -1.06 5.98 -16.05
N VAL A 32 -0.74 5.43 -14.89
CA VAL A 32 -1.16 6.00 -13.60
C VAL A 32 -0.09 6.98 -13.11
N ASP A 33 -0.34 8.28 -13.30
CA ASP A 33 0.44 9.35 -12.68
C ASP A 33 -0.48 10.23 -11.81
N ALA A 34 -0.02 10.53 -10.59
CA ALA A 34 -0.72 11.38 -9.64
C ALA A 34 0.29 12.17 -8.81
N LEU A 35 -0.02 13.44 -8.53
CA LEU A 35 0.91 14.37 -7.86
C LEU A 35 0.42 14.79 -6.46
N PRO A 36 0.50 13.92 -5.42
CA PRO A 36 0.00 14.21 -4.07
C PRO A 36 0.47 15.52 -3.43
N TYR A 37 1.68 16.00 -3.75
CA TYR A 37 2.21 17.25 -3.17
C TYR A 37 1.73 18.51 -3.91
N VAL A 38 1.17 18.37 -5.11
CA VAL A 38 0.67 19.47 -5.95
C VAL A 38 -0.86 19.48 -5.96
N ASP A 39 -1.48 18.31 -6.06
CA ASP A 39 -2.92 18.12 -6.14
C ASP A 39 -3.57 18.32 -4.77
N THR A 40 -4.24 19.46 -4.59
CA THR A 40 -5.01 19.74 -3.39
C THR A 40 -6.43 19.20 -3.54
N MET A 41 -6.67 17.99 -3.04
CA MET A 41 -8.01 17.37 -3.03
C MET A 41 -8.86 17.92 -1.88
N LEU A 42 -10.09 18.36 -2.15
CA LEU A 42 -11.07 18.68 -1.11
C LEU A 42 -11.61 17.38 -0.48
N PRO A 43 -11.99 17.39 0.81
CA PRO A 43 -12.54 16.20 1.47
C PRO A 43 -13.82 15.68 0.79
N GLU A 44 -14.66 16.56 0.23
CA GLU A 44 -15.89 16.18 -0.49
C GLU A 44 -15.61 15.39 -1.78
N GLU A 45 -14.52 15.72 -2.47
CA GLU A 45 -14.12 15.04 -3.71
C GLU A 45 -13.67 13.61 -3.41
N LYS A 46 -13.04 13.38 -2.25
CA LYS A 46 -12.64 12.03 -1.82
C LYS A 46 -13.85 11.13 -1.62
N GLU A 47 -14.90 11.63 -0.97
CA GLU A 47 -16.13 10.85 -0.73
C GLU A 47 -16.80 10.47 -2.06
N ARG A 48 -16.88 11.41 -3.02
CA ARG A 48 -17.40 11.13 -4.37
C ARG A 48 -16.57 10.09 -5.10
N VAL A 49 -15.24 10.22 -5.08
CA VAL A 49 -14.33 9.25 -5.70
C VAL A 49 -14.48 7.87 -5.05
N PHE A 50 -14.61 7.79 -3.72
CA PHE A 50 -14.84 6.51 -3.04
C PHE A 50 -16.20 5.89 -3.36
N ALA A 51 -17.24 6.69 -3.62
CA ALA A 51 -18.52 6.17 -4.09
C ALA A 51 -18.38 5.54 -5.49
N LEU A 52 -17.74 6.26 -6.43
CA LEU A 52 -17.48 5.75 -7.78
C LEU A 52 -16.62 4.48 -7.77
N ILE A 53 -15.59 4.42 -6.92
CA ILE A 53 -14.76 3.21 -6.77
C ILE A 53 -15.62 2.02 -6.29
N LYS A 54 -16.56 2.24 -5.36
CA LYS A 54 -17.44 1.16 -4.89
C LYS A 54 -18.37 0.68 -5.99
N ASP A 55 -18.97 1.59 -6.74
CA ASP A 55 -19.85 1.25 -7.86
C ASP A 55 -19.11 0.40 -8.91
N GLU A 56 -17.85 0.76 -9.23
CA GLU A 56 -16.98 -0.02 -10.12
C GLU A 56 -16.55 -1.36 -9.50
N MET A 57 -16.27 -1.40 -8.18
CA MET A 57 -15.95 -2.65 -7.48
C MET A 57 -17.12 -3.63 -7.49
N ASP A 58 -18.35 -3.14 -7.45
CA ASP A 58 -19.56 -3.97 -7.52
C ASP A 58 -19.83 -4.48 -8.95
N ALA A 59 -19.44 -3.70 -9.97
CA ALA A 59 -19.53 -4.08 -11.39
C ALA A 59 -18.41 -5.06 -11.81
N MET A 60 -17.23 -4.98 -11.19
CA MET A 60 -16.08 -5.81 -11.55
C MET A 60 -16.22 -7.26 -11.05
N PRO A 61 -15.84 -8.28 -11.86
CA PRO A 61 -15.77 -9.66 -11.38
C PRO A 61 -14.76 -9.79 -10.23
N LYS A 62 -15.11 -10.56 -9.20
CA LYS A 62 -14.24 -10.83 -8.06
C LYS A 62 -12.97 -11.56 -8.52
N ARG A 63 -11.83 -10.85 -8.52
CA ARG A 63 -10.49 -11.43 -8.71
C ARG A 63 -9.98 -11.99 -7.38
N ASP A 64 -9.34 -13.16 -7.40
CA ASP A 64 -8.66 -13.70 -6.23
C ASP A 64 -7.22 -13.18 -6.18
N TYR A 65 -7.02 -12.13 -5.38
CA TYR A 65 -5.72 -11.49 -5.21
C TYR A 65 -4.72 -12.34 -4.41
N LEU A 66 -5.14 -13.50 -3.88
CA LEU A 66 -4.30 -14.40 -3.08
C LEU A 66 -3.77 -15.60 -3.87
N GLU A 67 -4.18 -15.79 -5.13
CA GLU A 67 -3.75 -16.93 -5.96
C GLU A 67 -2.21 -17.04 -6.06
N ASN A 68 -1.53 -15.90 -6.19
CA ASN A 68 -0.08 -15.83 -6.34
C ASN A 68 0.68 -15.79 -5.00
N PHE A 69 -0.04 -15.72 -3.87
CA PHE A 69 0.54 -15.65 -2.54
C PHE A 69 0.26 -16.94 -1.76
N PRO A 70 1.13 -17.95 -1.88
CA PRO A 70 1.01 -19.13 -1.03
C PRO A 70 1.08 -18.73 0.44
N LEU A 71 0.38 -19.48 1.30
CA LEU A 71 0.51 -19.28 2.73
C LEU A 71 1.99 -19.39 3.13
N PRO A 72 2.50 -18.48 3.98
CA PRO A 72 3.89 -18.55 4.42
C PRO A 72 4.18 -19.90 5.06
N GLU A 73 5.18 -20.63 4.55
CA GLU A 73 5.68 -21.81 5.24
C GLU A 73 6.30 -21.37 6.56
N THR A 74 5.76 -21.85 7.68
CA THR A 74 6.25 -21.50 9.01
C THR A 74 7.01 -22.69 9.59
N PRO A 75 8.26 -22.95 9.18
CA PRO A 75 8.96 -24.19 9.53
C PRO A 75 9.07 -24.38 11.05
N HIS A 76 9.19 -23.32 11.83
CA HIS A 76 9.29 -23.42 13.29
C HIS A 76 7.92 -23.59 13.95
N LEU A 77 6.84 -23.15 13.30
CA LEU A 77 5.49 -23.30 13.80
C LEU A 77 4.91 -24.68 13.48
N ASP A 78 5.21 -25.16 12.27
CA ASP A 78 4.67 -26.39 11.70
C ASP A 78 5.49 -27.63 12.07
N SER A 79 6.80 -27.48 12.35
CA SER A 79 7.67 -28.62 12.68
C SER A 79 7.73 -28.96 14.16
N ASP A 80 7.47 -28.00 15.06
CA ASP A 80 7.65 -28.21 16.50
C ASP A 80 6.39 -28.87 17.11
N PRO A 81 6.46 -30.16 17.52
CA PRO A 81 5.28 -30.91 17.97
C PRO A 81 4.67 -30.33 19.25
N ILE A 82 5.50 -29.74 20.12
CA ILE A 82 5.09 -29.09 21.38
C ILE A 82 4.26 -27.84 21.08
N LEU A 83 4.68 -27.06 20.09
CA LEU A 83 3.97 -25.84 19.74
C LEU A 83 2.64 -26.15 19.06
N LEU A 84 2.61 -27.18 18.20
CA LEU A 84 1.39 -27.66 17.56
C LEU A 84 0.37 -28.17 18.60
N GLU A 85 0.83 -28.89 19.63
CA GLU A 85 -0.01 -29.32 20.76
C GLU A 85 -0.51 -28.14 21.60
N GLY A 86 0.34 -27.13 21.82
CA GLY A 86 -0.04 -25.88 22.48
C GLY A 86 -1.09 -25.09 21.70
N LEU A 87 -0.93 -24.99 20.37
CA LEU A 87 -1.87 -24.35 19.46
C LEU A 87 -3.22 -25.08 19.43
N LYS A 88 -3.20 -26.43 19.38
CA LYS A 88 -4.41 -27.25 19.50
C LYS A 88 -5.10 -27.07 20.84
N SER A 89 -4.34 -27.08 21.93
CA SER A 89 -4.89 -26.87 23.28
C SER A 89 -5.48 -25.48 23.45
N ALA A 90 -4.86 -24.46 22.85
CA ALA A 90 -5.38 -23.09 22.82
C ALA A 90 -6.65 -22.98 21.97
N ALA A 91 -6.71 -23.66 20.81
CA ALA A 91 -7.90 -23.73 19.96
C ALA A 91 -9.06 -24.46 20.65
N GLU A 92 -8.76 -25.41 21.54
CA GLU A 92 -9.74 -26.12 22.37
C GLU A 92 -10.11 -25.36 23.67
N GLU A 93 -9.64 -24.12 23.85
CA GLU A 93 -9.80 -23.30 25.07
C GLU A 93 -9.38 -24.03 26.37
N LYS A 94 -8.50 -25.03 26.26
CA LYS A 94 -7.98 -25.72 27.45
C LYS A 94 -6.99 -24.79 28.14
N HIS A 95 -7.42 -24.25 29.29
CA HIS A 95 -6.54 -23.48 30.16
C HIS A 95 -5.32 -24.34 30.53
N ILE A 96 -4.12 -23.81 30.27
CA ILE A 96 -2.86 -24.40 30.71
C ILE A 96 -2.97 -24.63 32.23
N GLN A 97 -2.78 -25.87 32.68
CA GLN A 97 -2.85 -26.17 34.11
C GLN A 97 -1.81 -25.33 34.84
N ALA A 98 -2.30 -24.43 35.71
CA ALA A 98 -1.43 -23.62 36.55
C ALA A 98 -0.52 -24.54 37.39
N ILE A 99 0.72 -24.13 37.60
CA ILE A 99 1.67 -24.85 38.45
C ILE A 99 1.03 -24.98 39.83
N GLU A 100 0.72 -26.20 40.26
CA GLU A 100 0.09 -26.41 41.56
C GLU A 100 1.11 -26.17 42.69
N PRO A 101 0.91 -25.16 43.55
CA PRO A 101 1.82 -24.89 44.67
C PRO A 101 1.78 -26.01 45.72
N LYS A 102 0.66 -26.75 45.78
CA LYS A 102 0.45 -27.88 46.70
C LYS A 102 1.39 -29.06 46.43
N ARG A 103 2.00 -29.13 45.25
CA ARG A 103 2.95 -30.20 44.89
C ARG A 103 4.24 -30.14 45.70
N TYR A 104 4.63 -28.94 46.14
CA TYR A 104 5.90 -28.69 46.83
C TYR A 104 5.73 -28.53 48.35
N ASP A 105 4.48 -28.50 48.82
CA ASP A 105 4.18 -28.34 50.24
C ASP A 105 4.20 -29.72 50.94
N ILE A 106 5.02 -29.85 51.98
CA ILE A 106 5.14 -31.08 52.75
C ILE A 106 4.04 -31.07 53.81
N MET A 107 2.84 -31.51 53.43
CA MET A 107 1.76 -31.68 54.39
C MET A 107 1.71 -33.13 54.91
N PRO A 108 1.77 -33.36 56.23
CA PRO A 108 1.56 -34.70 56.77
C PRO A 108 0.11 -35.16 56.48
N PRO A 109 -0.12 -36.46 56.19
CA PRO A 109 -1.47 -36.96 56.00
C PRO A 109 -2.27 -36.81 57.30
N THR A 110 -3.44 -36.17 57.23
CA THR A 110 -4.32 -35.87 58.39
C THR A 110 -5.66 -36.59 58.29
N GLY A 111 -6.28 -36.93 59.43
CA GLY A 111 -7.60 -37.60 59.47
C GLY A 111 -7.55 -39.08 59.04
N HIS A 112 -8.55 -39.54 58.27
CA HIS A 112 -8.63 -40.94 57.79
C HIS A 112 -7.41 -41.39 56.97
N LYS A 113 -6.75 -40.43 56.32
CA LYS A 113 -5.54 -40.61 55.52
C LYS A 113 -4.31 -40.99 56.35
N ALA A 114 -4.29 -40.63 57.63
CA ALA A 114 -3.20 -41.00 58.54
C ALA A 114 -3.24 -42.49 58.93
N GLN A 115 -4.34 -43.19 58.69
CA GLN A 115 -4.46 -44.63 58.94
C GLN A 115 -3.98 -45.48 57.75
N ASP A 116 -3.79 -44.88 56.57
CA ASP A 116 -3.31 -45.58 55.37
C ASP A 116 -1.78 -45.49 55.23
N LEU A 117 -1.14 -46.65 55.19
CA LEU A 117 0.31 -46.79 55.04
C LEU A 117 0.81 -46.27 53.68
N GLN A 118 -0.01 -46.30 52.63
CA GLN A 118 0.40 -45.83 51.30
C GLN A 118 0.49 -44.31 51.23
N GLU A 119 -0.37 -43.59 51.95
CA GLU A 119 -0.31 -42.13 52.01
C GLU A 119 0.92 -41.63 52.78
N TRP A 120 1.34 -42.33 53.83
CA TRP A 120 2.60 -42.05 54.52
C TRP A 120 3.83 -42.27 53.64
N LYS A 121 3.85 -43.32 52.81
CA LYS A 121 4.95 -43.54 51.84
C LYS A 121 5.06 -42.40 50.84
N LYS A 122 3.94 -41.97 50.27
CA LYS A 122 3.90 -40.81 49.35
C LYS A 122 4.36 -39.53 50.03
N ALA A 123 3.95 -39.29 51.28
CA ALA A 123 4.40 -38.11 52.04
C ALA A 123 5.92 -38.13 52.30
N VAL A 124 6.50 -39.31 52.58
CA VAL A 124 7.95 -39.48 52.75
C VAL A 124 8.69 -39.27 51.42
N GLU A 125 8.18 -39.84 50.33
CA GLU A 125 8.75 -39.64 48.99
C GLU A 125 8.71 -38.15 48.59
N SER A 126 7.59 -37.45 48.82
CA SER A 126 7.49 -36.00 48.60
C SER A 126 8.47 -35.21 49.47
N ALA A 127 8.62 -35.57 50.75
CA ALA A 127 9.58 -34.92 51.64
C ALA A 127 11.03 -35.12 51.18
N GLN A 128 11.38 -36.32 50.71
CA GLN A 128 12.69 -36.60 50.10
C GLN A 128 12.90 -35.75 48.84
N CYS A 129 11.90 -35.67 47.96
CA CYS A 129 11.97 -34.83 46.76
C CYS A 129 12.19 -33.34 47.11
N THR A 130 11.48 -32.82 48.11
CA THR A 130 11.62 -31.42 48.54
C THR A 130 12.98 -31.16 49.20
N LEU A 131 13.52 -32.13 49.97
CA LEU A 131 14.86 -32.02 50.53
C LEU A 131 15.92 -31.90 49.42
N GLU A 132 15.87 -32.79 48.42
CA GLU A 132 16.77 -32.73 47.27
C GLU A 132 16.59 -31.43 46.47
N HIS A 133 15.35 -30.96 46.30
CA HIS A 133 15.09 -29.67 45.67
C HIS A 133 15.71 -28.50 46.46
N SER A 134 15.57 -28.50 47.79
CA SER A 134 16.16 -27.47 48.66
C SER A 134 17.69 -27.47 48.62
N SER A 135 18.31 -28.65 48.52
CA SER A 135 19.76 -28.79 48.36
C SER A 135 20.22 -28.20 47.02
N ASN A 136 19.51 -28.51 45.93
CA ASN A 136 19.77 -27.89 44.63
C ASN A 136 19.53 -26.37 44.64
N GLN A 137 18.49 -25.90 45.33
CA GLN A 137 18.22 -24.47 45.48
C GLN A 137 19.37 -23.76 46.21
N MET A 138 19.92 -24.38 47.27
CA MET A 138 21.09 -23.86 47.99
C MET A 138 22.28 -23.70 47.05
N VAL A 139 22.61 -24.74 46.28
CA VAL A 139 23.71 -24.70 45.30
C VAL A 139 23.46 -23.63 44.23
N ASN A 140 22.24 -23.51 43.73
CA ASN A 140 21.86 -22.48 42.76
C ASN A 140 21.98 -21.07 43.33
N LEU A 141 21.61 -20.86 44.60
CA LEU A 141 21.76 -19.58 45.30
C LEU A 141 23.23 -19.25 45.54
N GLU A 142 24.08 -20.23 45.85
CA GLU A 142 25.52 -20.02 45.96
C GLU A 142 26.14 -19.62 44.61
N LEU A 143 25.70 -20.25 43.51
CA LEU A 143 26.11 -19.87 42.15
C LEU A 143 25.62 -18.46 41.80
N ALA A 144 24.37 -18.15 42.09
CA ALA A 144 23.80 -16.82 41.86
C ALA A 144 24.54 -15.75 42.68
N ASN A 145 24.83 -15.99 43.95
CA ASN A 145 25.54 -15.03 44.78
C ASN A 145 26.96 -14.73 44.26
N LYS A 146 27.60 -15.71 43.59
CA LYS A 146 28.94 -15.53 42.99
C LYS A 146 28.91 -14.85 41.62
N TYR A 147 27.93 -15.16 40.77
CA TYR A 147 27.98 -14.79 39.35
C TYR A 147 26.82 -13.92 38.87
N ALA A 148 25.73 -13.79 39.63
CA ALA A 148 24.53 -13.09 39.17
C ALA A 148 24.79 -11.60 38.93
N GLU A 149 25.51 -10.93 39.83
CA GLU A 149 25.81 -9.50 39.66
C GLU A 149 26.62 -9.22 38.38
N ALA A 150 27.73 -9.94 38.19
CA ALA A 150 28.57 -9.79 37.01
C ALA A 150 27.83 -10.15 35.72
N SER A 151 27.02 -11.22 35.74
CA SER A 151 26.23 -11.66 34.59
C SER A 151 25.13 -10.65 34.25
N TRP A 152 24.48 -10.08 35.27
CA TRP A 152 23.42 -9.09 35.11
C TRP A 152 23.98 -7.76 34.56
N LEU A 153 25.11 -7.30 35.08
CA LEU A 153 25.78 -6.11 34.56
C LEU A 153 26.18 -6.28 33.10
N LYS A 154 26.73 -7.46 32.74
CA LYS A 154 27.03 -7.79 31.35
C LYS A 154 25.76 -7.80 30.49
N TYR A 155 24.70 -8.43 30.96
CA TYR A 155 23.41 -8.47 30.25
C TYR A 155 22.85 -7.06 30.01
N CYS A 156 22.87 -6.19 31.02
CA CYS A 156 22.45 -4.79 30.87
C CYS A 156 23.30 -4.05 29.84
N SER A 157 24.62 -4.24 29.84
CA SER A 157 25.51 -3.62 28.85
C SER A 157 25.23 -4.14 27.43
N ASP A 158 25.08 -5.46 27.27
CA ASP A 158 24.74 -6.08 25.98
C ASP A 158 23.36 -5.57 25.48
N LEU A 159 22.40 -5.37 26.40
CA LEU A 159 21.08 -4.82 26.11
C LEU A 159 21.13 -3.35 25.67
N GLU A 160 21.97 -2.53 26.31
CA GLU A 160 22.19 -1.13 25.91
C GLU A 160 22.79 -1.04 24.50
N VAL A 161 23.77 -1.89 24.17
CA VAL A 161 24.34 -1.97 22.82
C VAL A 161 23.28 -2.39 21.80
N HIS A 162 22.46 -3.39 22.13
CA HIS A 162 21.35 -3.81 21.28
C HIS A 162 20.34 -2.68 21.06
N GLN A 163 19.98 -1.95 22.13
CA GLN A 163 19.09 -0.80 22.04
C GLN A 163 19.65 0.29 21.13
N GLN A 164 20.94 0.61 21.24
CA GLN A 164 21.61 1.60 20.39
C GLN A 164 21.62 1.16 18.92
N SER A 165 21.90 -0.12 18.65
CA SER A 165 21.87 -0.69 17.30
C SER A 165 20.48 -0.57 16.66
N VAL A 166 19.43 -0.93 17.40
CA VAL A 166 18.03 -0.81 16.92
C VAL A 166 17.66 0.65 16.68
N LYS A 167 18.02 1.57 17.59
CA LYS A 167 17.80 3.02 17.41
C LYS A 167 18.50 3.54 16.16
N PHE A 168 19.76 3.17 15.95
CA PHE A 168 20.52 3.57 14.76
C PHE A 168 19.86 3.06 13.47
N ARG A 169 19.40 1.81 13.44
CA ARG A 169 18.67 1.26 12.28
C ARG A 169 17.38 2.02 12.01
N LEU A 170 16.64 2.37 13.07
CA LEU A 170 15.41 3.13 12.98
C LEU A 170 15.65 4.55 12.44
N ASP A 171 16.65 5.25 12.96
CA ASP A 171 17.00 6.60 12.51
C ASP A 171 17.50 6.59 11.06
N LYS A 172 18.26 5.57 10.66
CA LYS A 172 18.66 5.37 9.26
C LYS A 172 17.45 5.17 8.35
N THR A 173 16.49 4.34 8.74
CA THR A 173 15.26 4.14 7.96
C THR A 173 14.43 5.42 7.86
N ARG A 174 14.33 6.21 8.95
CA ARG A 174 13.66 7.53 8.93
C ARG A 174 14.35 8.49 7.97
N ALA A 175 15.67 8.59 8.03
CA ALA A 175 16.44 9.44 7.12
C ALA A 175 16.22 9.03 5.64
N ASN A 176 16.19 7.73 5.36
CA ASN A 176 15.90 7.23 4.00
C ASN A 176 14.48 7.58 3.54
N ILE A 177 13.49 7.50 4.44
CA ILE A 177 12.10 7.91 4.15
C ILE A 177 12.06 9.40 3.84
N ASP A 178 12.69 10.23 4.67
CA ASP A 178 12.72 11.69 4.50
C ASP A 178 13.43 12.10 3.21
N GLU A 179 14.55 11.45 2.87
CA GLU A 179 15.24 11.67 1.61
C GLU A 179 14.36 11.31 0.41
N THR A 180 13.67 10.17 0.47
CA THR A 180 12.75 9.72 -0.58
C THR A 180 11.59 10.71 -0.75
N ASN A 181 10.99 11.15 0.35
CA ASN A 181 9.91 12.13 0.34
C ASN A 181 10.38 13.49 -0.18
N LYS A 182 11.61 13.92 0.15
CA LYS A 182 12.20 15.14 -0.39
C LYS A 182 12.41 15.05 -1.90
N LYS A 183 12.92 13.92 -2.40
CA LYS A 183 13.09 13.68 -3.85
C LYS A 183 11.74 13.71 -4.57
N ARG A 184 10.74 12.98 -4.05
CA ARG A 184 9.37 12.98 -4.60
C ARG A 184 8.76 14.37 -4.64
N LYS A 185 8.87 15.12 -3.54
CA LYS A 185 8.35 16.49 -3.47
C LYS A 185 9.00 17.41 -4.50
N MET A 186 10.33 17.34 -4.67
CA MET A 186 11.02 18.15 -5.67
C MET A 186 10.53 17.81 -7.08
N GLN A 187 10.54 16.52 -7.43
CA GLN A 187 10.08 16.05 -8.74
C GLN A 187 8.63 16.47 -9.04
N GLN A 188 7.72 16.33 -8.08
CA GLN A 188 6.32 16.71 -8.27
C GLN A 188 6.16 18.22 -8.41
N ILE A 189 6.90 19.04 -7.65
CA ILE A 189 6.86 20.50 -7.80
C ILE A 189 7.39 20.93 -9.16
N ASP A 190 8.47 20.31 -9.64
CA ASP A 190 9.05 20.60 -10.96
C ASP A 190 8.05 20.24 -12.07
N CYS A 191 7.52 19.01 -12.07
CA CYS A 191 6.48 18.57 -13.01
C CYS A 191 5.22 19.44 -12.93
N GLY A 192 4.78 19.80 -11.72
CA GLY A 192 3.64 20.69 -11.50
C GLY A 192 3.87 22.07 -12.11
N GLY A 193 5.09 22.61 -12.01
CA GLY A 193 5.47 23.86 -12.67
C GLY A 193 5.39 23.77 -14.19
N GLU A 194 5.85 22.67 -14.78
CA GLU A 194 5.75 22.41 -16.21
C GLU A 194 4.28 22.28 -16.67
N LEU A 195 3.45 21.55 -15.93
CA LEU A 195 2.01 21.43 -16.21
C LEU A 195 1.30 22.78 -16.18
N GLN A 196 1.62 23.65 -15.22
CA GLN A 196 1.06 25.00 -15.17
C GLN A 196 1.51 25.85 -16.36
N ASN A 197 2.75 25.67 -16.84
CA ASN A 197 3.22 26.34 -18.04
C ASN A 197 2.49 25.84 -19.29
N PHE A 198 2.29 24.53 -19.44
CA PHE A 198 1.53 23.96 -20.55
C PHE A 198 0.07 24.41 -20.52
N LYS A 199 -0.57 24.42 -19.35
CA LYS A 199 -1.94 24.92 -19.20
C LYS A 199 -2.06 26.38 -19.66
N ARG A 200 -1.13 27.25 -19.25
CA ARG A 200 -1.10 28.65 -19.71
C ARG A 200 -0.88 28.77 -21.22
N GLN A 201 -0.07 27.90 -21.81
CA GLN A 201 0.13 27.89 -23.26
C GLN A 201 -1.15 27.49 -23.99
N ILE A 202 -1.85 26.46 -23.50
CA ILE A 202 -3.15 26.02 -24.05
C ILE A 202 -4.16 27.16 -23.96
N GLU A 203 -4.37 27.73 -22.78
CA GLU A 203 -5.29 28.86 -22.56
C GLU A 203 -4.95 30.05 -23.48
N LYS A 204 -3.67 30.35 -23.66
CA LYS A 204 -3.23 31.40 -24.58
C LYS A 204 -3.56 31.06 -26.03
N THR A 205 -3.29 29.84 -26.48
CA THR A 205 -3.60 29.43 -27.86
C THR A 205 -5.10 29.41 -28.13
N GLU A 206 -5.92 29.01 -27.15
CA GLU A 206 -7.37 29.08 -27.23
C GLU A 206 -7.86 30.54 -27.34
N GLN A 207 -7.28 31.43 -26.53
CA GLN A 207 -7.58 32.87 -26.60
C GLN A 207 -7.16 33.49 -27.93
N ASP A 208 -5.95 33.18 -28.41
CA ASP A 208 -5.42 33.67 -29.68
C ASP A 208 -6.28 33.17 -30.86
N ASN A 209 -6.66 31.89 -30.86
CA ASN A 209 -7.57 31.31 -31.85
C ASN A 209 -8.96 31.95 -31.79
N GLY A 210 -9.51 32.19 -30.59
CA GLY A 210 -10.77 32.88 -30.40
C GLY A 210 -10.74 34.32 -30.95
N ALA A 211 -9.67 35.06 -30.67
CA ALA A 211 -9.48 36.41 -31.18
C ALA A 211 -9.33 36.45 -32.71
N LEU A 212 -8.63 35.47 -33.30
CA LEU A 212 -8.52 35.32 -34.75
C LEU A 212 -9.89 35.06 -35.39
N LEU A 213 -10.70 34.15 -34.84
CA LEU A 213 -12.06 33.88 -35.33
C LEU A 213 -12.94 35.14 -35.23
N GLN A 214 -12.84 35.89 -34.13
CA GLN A 214 -13.57 37.14 -33.98
C GLN A 214 -13.16 38.20 -35.02
N ALA A 215 -11.87 38.30 -35.33
CA ALA A 215 -11.35 39.24 -36.33
C ALA A 215 -11.67 38.83 -37.78
N LEU A 216 -11.75 37.53 -38.07
CA LEU A 216 -12.12 37.00 -39.38
C LEU A 216 -13.58 37.30 -39.74
N GLY A 217 -14.49 37.30 -38.78
CA GLY A 217 -15.91 37.62 -38.99
C GLY A 217 -16.18 38.91 -39.78
N PRO A 218 -15.75 40.10 -39.30
CA PRO A 218 -15.97 41.37 -40.01
C PRO A 218 -15.16 41.45 -41.31
N LEU A 219 -13.94 40.90 -41.36
CA LEU A 219 -13.14 40.90 -42.59
C LEU A 219 -13.79 40.05 -43.68
N ALA A 220 -14.35 38.89 -43.34
CA ALA A 220 -15.09 38.05 -44.26
C ALA A 220 -16.36 38.75 -44.78
N ALA A 221 -17.09 39.44 -43.90
CA ALA A 221 -18.24 40.25 -44.29
C ALA A 221 -17.85 41.38 -45.24
N GLU A 222 -16.76 42.12 -44.96
CA GLU A 222 -16.26 43.18 -45.84
C GLU A 222 -15.82 42.63 -47.20
N VAL A 223 -15.12 41.49 -47.24
CA VAL A 223 -14.75 40.81 -48.49
C VAL A 223 -16.00 40.39 -49.28
N GLN A 224 -17.03 39.89 -48.61
CA GLN A 224 -18.29 39.51 -49.25
C GLN A 224 -19.02 40.74 -49.83
N ASP A 225 -19.07 41.85 -49.08
CA ASP A 225 -19.64 43.11 -49.53
C ASP A 225 -18.89 43.65 -50.75
N LEU A 226 -17.56 43.68 -50.71
CA LEU A 226 -16.72 44.10 -51.83
C LEU A 226 -16.90 43.21 -53.07
N LYS A 227 -16.97 41.88 -52.89
CA LYS A 227 -17.31 40.94 -53.97
C LYS A 227 -18.67 41.28 -54.60
N SER A 228 -19.69 41.61 -53.79
CA SER A 228 -21.02 41.99 -54.29
C SER A 228 -20.98 43.30 -55.11
N ILE A 229 -20.23 44.32 -54.65
CA ILE A 229 -20.07 45.60 -55.35
C ILE A 229 -19.32 45.41 -56.67
N CYS A 230 -18.25 44.61 -56.70
CA CYS A 230 -17.51 44.31 -57.92
C CYS A 230 -18.36 43.51 -58.94
N ARG A 231 -19.26 42.63 -58.47
CA ARG A 231 -20.22 41.92 -59.33
C ARG A 231 -21.20 42.88 -59.99
N THR A 232 -21.82 43.78 -59.22
CA THR A 232 -22.77 44.76 -59.78
C THR A 232 -22.13 45.72 -60.78
N ARG A 233 -20.84 46.03 -60.61
CA ARG A 233 -20.07 46.91 -61.50
C ARG A 233 -19.35 46.18 -62.65
N GLY A 234 -19.43 44.85 -62.71
CA GLY A 234 -18.81 44.04 -63.78
C GLY A 234 -17.26 44.02 -63.77
N CYS A 235 -16.63 44.42 -62.66
CA CYS A 235 -15.17 44.58 -62.56
C CYS A 235 -14.49 43.53 -61.66
N LEU A 236 -15.15 42.41 -61.38
CA LEU A 236 -14.56 41.34 -60.57
C LEU A 236 -13.30 40.78 -61.25
N PRO A 237 -12.14 40.72 -60.56
CA PRO A 237 -10.90 40.19 -61.14
C PRO A 237 -11.04 38.70 -61.51
N GLU A 238 -10.43 38.27 -62.62
CA GLU A 238 -10.51 36.88 -63.13
C GLU A 238 -10.14 35.81 -62.09
N LYS A 239 -9.16 36.09 -61.22
CA LYS A 239 -8.73 35.18 -60.16
C LYS A 239 -9.86 34.78 -59.19
N PHE A 240 -10.79 35.69 -58.91
CA PHE A 240 -11.93 35.42 -58.03
C PHE A 240 -13.11 34.79 -58.77
N LYS A 241 -13.19 34.96 -60.10
CA LYS A 241 -14.18 34.24 -60.93
C LYS A 241 -13.84 32.76 -61.06
N VAL A 242 -12.54 32.45 -61.23
CA VAL A 242 -12.02 31.08 -61.30
C VAL A 242 -12.17 30.37 -59.95
N ALA A 243 -11.77 31.02 -58.85
CA ALA A 243 -11.93 30.45 -57.51
C ALA A 243 -13.40 30.18 -57.13
N GLU A 244 -14.34 31.04 -57.53
CA GLU A 244 -15.78 30.79 -57.31
C GLU A 244 -16.36 29.69 -58.20
N ALA A 245 -15.77 29.44 -59.38
CA ALA A 245 -16.16 28.32 -60.24
C ALA A 245 -15.68 26.98 -59.63
N GLU A 246 -14.45 26.95 -59.11
CA GLU A 246 -13.89 25.81 -58.40
C GLU A 246 -14.64 25.52 -57.09
N GLU A 247 -15.00 26.55 -56.30
CA GLU A 247 -15.78 26.42 -55.05
C GLU A 247 -17.22 25.93 -55.29
N ARG A 248 -17.80 26.27 -56.45
CA ARG A 248 -19.11 25.72 -56.89
C ARG A 248 -19.01 24.29 -57.39
N GLU A 249 -17.89 23.90 -57.99
CA GLU A 249 -17.63 22.52 -58.39
C GLU A 249 -17.37 21.61 -57.18
N THR A 250 -16.66 22.09 -56.15
CA THR A 250 -16.44 21.33 -54.90
C THR A 250 -17.71 21.18 -54.06
N LEU A 251 -18.56 22.22 -53.98
CA LEU A 251 -19.87 22.14 -53.32
C LEU A 251 -20.87 21.23 -54.07
N ASN A 252 -20.78 21.15 -55.40
CA ASN A 252 -21.58 20.22 -56.20
C ASN A 252 -20.97 18.79 -56.26
N GLY A 253 -19.70 18.62 -55.89
CA GLY A 253 -18.98 17.34 -55.84
C GLY A 253 -18.89 16.71 -54.44
N ALA A 254 -19.40 17.38 -53.40
CA ALA A 254 -19.52 16.80 -52.07
C ALA A 254 -20.71 15.83 -52.03
N ASP A 255 -20.45 14.54 -52.28
CA ASP A 255 -21.42 13.46 -52.07
C ASP A 255 -21.93 13.48 -50.61
N PRO A 256 -23.26 13.54 -50.37
CA PRO A 256 -23.83 13.51 -49.02
C PRO A 256 -23.60 12.18 -48.27
N SER A 257 -22.94 11.20 -48.90
CA SER A 257 -22.78 9.83 -48.39
C SER A 257 -21.43 9.54 -47.73
N VAL A 258 -20.55 10.53 -47.56
CA VAL A 258 -19.28 10.37 -46.80
C VAL A 258 -19.40 10.85 -45.36
N ILE A 259 -20.56 11.41 -44.97
CA ILE A 259 -20.93 11.53 -43.55
C ILE A 259 -21.79 10.32 -43.21
N ARG A 260 -21.15 9.16 -43.08
CA ARG A 260 -21.75 8.01 -42.40
C ARG A 260 -20.70 7.38 -41.50
N GLU A 261 -21.11 7.34 -40.23
CA GLU A 261 -20.69 6.39 -39.19
C GLU A 261 -19.30 6.67 -38.62
N ASP A 262 -19.27 7.46 -37.54
CA ASP A 262 -18.37 7.25 -36.39
C ASP A 262 -18.81 7.99 -35.09
N ASP A 263 -19.87 8.82 -35.09
CA ASP A 263 -20.31 9.58 -33.89
C ASP A 263 -21.70 9.18 -33.30
N GLU A 264 -22.20 7.96 -33.54
CA GLU A 264 -23.43 7.45 -32.88
C GLU A 264 -23.17 6.29 -31.91
N GLU A 265 -22.19 6.41 -31.02
CA GLU A 265 -22.12 5.60 -29.78
C GLU A 265 -21.62 6.43 -28.58
N GLU A 266 -22.23 7.59 -28.26
CA GLU A 266 -21.98 8.17 -26.92
C GLU A 266 -23.10 9.01 -26.28
N ASP A 267 -24.35 9.00 -26.79
CA ASP A 267 -25.40 9.88 -26.22
C ASP A 267 -26.75 9.24 -25.87
N THR A 268 -26.81 7.92 -25.67
CA THR A 268 -27.99 7.25 -25.05
C THR A 268 -27.74 6.83 -23.60
N ARG A 269 -27.30 7.74 -22.74
CA ARG A 269 -27.35 7.51 -21.28
C ARG A 269 -27.70 8.69 -20.39
N MET A 270 -28.22 9.80 -20.94
CA MET A 270 -28.58 10.99 -20.15
C MET A 270 -30.04 11.43 -20.34
N GLU A 271 -30.99 10.50 -20.40
CA GLU A 271 -32.40 10.81 -20.10
C GLU A 271 -33.04 9.62 -19.37
N ASP A 272 -32.79 9.53 -18.06
CA ASP A 272 -33.70 8.91 -17.09
C ASP A 272 -33.32 9.36 -15.66
N VAL A 273 -33.40 10.66 -15.40
CA VAL A 273 -33.60 11.19 -14.04
C VAL A 273 -34.54 12.40 -14.10
N SER A 274 -35.82 12.11 -14.21
CA SER A 274 -36.89 12.97 -13.66
C SER A 274 -38.13 12.12 -13.39
N SER A 275 -38.14 11.48 -12.22
CA SER A 275 -39.29 11.25 -11.34
C SER A 275 -38.78 10.81 -9.97
#